data_AF-A0A935S0W9-F1
#
_entry.id   AF-A0A935S0W9-F1
#
_cell.length_a   1.000
_cell.length_b   1.000
_cell.length_c   1.000
_cell.angle_alpha   90.00
_cell.angle_beta   90.00
_cell.angle_gamma   90.00
#
_symmetry.space_group_name_H-M   'P 1'
#
loop_
_entity.id
_entity.type
_entity.pdbx_description
1 polymer ?
#
loop_
_entity_poly.entity_id
_entity_poly.type
_entity_poly.pdbx_seq_one_letter_code
_entity_poly.pdbx_strand_id
1 'polypeptide(L)'
;MKYTVILFLGLLFSCIVKQKKLPIEFNEKIVNFAIENSNYKFIELPNLYDTLPKEIVDKDEDEKLILVQILKNKGFEVIDWGRGNHPLGPRTIVLKLKKDYCECEVHKMYYSSDHFPGEIYMATERIRCIKASN
;
A
#
# COMPACT_ATOMS: atom_id res chain seq x y z
N MET A 1 56.06 16.97 -38.18
CA MET A 1 55.53 16.96 -36.79
C MET A 1 54.61 15.76 -36.65
N LYS A 2 54.95 14.81 -35.76
CA LYS A 2 54.21 13.57 -35.53
C LYS A 2 53.26 13.79 -34.36
N TYR A 3 51.95 13.65 -34.57
CA TYR A 3 50.96 13.69 -33.49
C TYR A 3 50.62 12.26 -33.09
N THR A 4 51.04 11.88 -31.88
CA THR A 4 50.67 10.65 -31.19
C THR A 4 49.23 10.79 -30.69
N VAL A 5 48.30 10.08 -31.32
CA VAL A 5 46.92 9.95 -30.83
C VAL A 5 46.91 8.88 -29.74
N ILE A 6 46.81 9.31 -28.49
CA ILE A 6 46.70 8.42 -27.32
C ILE A 6 45.25 7.89 -27.27
N LEU A 7 45.12 6.60 -27.54
CA LEU A 7 43.89 5.82 -27.43
C LEU A 7 43.55 5.63 -25.93
N PHE A 8 42.64 6.45 -25.40
CA PHE A 8 42.09 6.27 -24.06
C PHE A 8 41.06 5.13 -24.09
N LEU A 9 41.52 3.89 -23.94
CA LEU A 9 40.69 2.72 -23.71
C LEU A 9 40.19 2.77 -22.26
N GLY A 10 39.17 3.61 -22.00
CA GLY A 10 38.45 3.64 -20.75
C GLY A 10 37.70 2.33 -20.57
N LEU A 11 38.28 1.40 -19.82
CA LEU A 11 37.62 0.22 -19.28
C LEU A 11 36.41 0.67 -18.44
N LEU A 12 35.24 0.70 -19.08
CA LEU A 12 33.96 0.73 -18.39
C LEU A 12 33.79 -0.61 -17.66
N PHE A 13 34.44 -0.75 -16.51
CA PHE A 13 34.01 -1.67 -15.47
C PHE A 13 32.65 -1.17 -14.95
N SER A 14 31.59 -1.41 -15.72
CA SER A 14 30.24 -1.44 -15.19
C SER A 14 30.22 -2.56 -14.16
N CYS A 15 30.42 -2.21 -12.90
CA CYS A 15 29.99 -3.02 -11.79
C CYS A 15 28.48 -3.26 -11.97
N ILE A 16 28.13 -4.40 -12.59
CA ILE A 16 26.78 -4.96 -12.52
C ILE A 16 26.61 -5.39 -11.08
N VAL A 17 26.28 -4.43 -10.21
CA VAL A 17 25.76 -4.73 -8.88
C VAL A 17 24.45 -5.45 -9.13
N LYS A 18 24.48 -6.79 -9.05
CA LYS A 18 23.26 -7.58 -8.95
C LYS A 18 22.51 -7.01 -7.75
N GLN A 19 21.43 -6.25 -8.00
CA GLN A 19 20.50 -5.89 -6.95
C GLN A 19 20.02 -7.20 -6.33
N LYS A 20 20.56 -7.55 -5.15
CA LYS A 20 19.96 -8.57 -4.31
C LYS A 20 18.56 -8.06 -4.02
N LYS A 21 17.53 -8.73 -4.55
CA LYS A 21 16.14 -8.44 -4.18
C LYS A 21 16.07 -8.51 -2.66
N LEU A 22 15.77 -7.36 -2.04
CA LEU A 22 15.48 -7.29 -0.62
C LEU A 22 14.38 -8.31 -0.31
N PRO A 23 14.41 -9.02 0.82
CA PRO A 23 13.31 -9.90 1.20
C PRO A 23 11.99 -9.13 1.17
N ILE A 24 11.01 -9.65 0.43
CA ILE A 24 9.67 -9.09 0.32
C ILE A 24 9.03 -9.14 1.71
N GLU A 25 8.61 -7.99 2.22
CA GLU A 25 7.95 -7.88 3.53
C GLU A 25 6.62 -8.65 3.56
N PHE A 26 6.21 -9.09 4.75
CA PHE A 26 4.99 -9.91 4.93
C PHE A 26 3.75 -9.24 4.30
N ASN A 27 3.55 -7.95 4.57
CA ASN A 27 2.41 -7.19 4.04
C ASN A 27 2.40 -7.15 2.52
N GLU A 28 3.56 -7.05 1.88
CA GLU A 28 3.68 -7.06 0.44
C GLU A 28 3.32 -8.44 -0.15
N LYS A 29 3.66 -9.54 0.54
CA LYS A 29 3.20 -10.88 0.15
C LYS A 29 1.69 -11.01 0.20
N ILE A 30 1.04 -10.48 1.23
CA ILE A 30 -0.41 -10.49 1.35
C ILE A 30 -1.07 -9.66 0.25
N VAL A 31 -0.52 -8.48 -0.07
CA VAL A 31 -1.03 -7.66 -1.19
C VAL A 31 -0.89 -8.39 -2.53
N ASN A 32 0.25 -9.03 -2.80
CA ASN A 32 0.43 -9.84 -4.01
C ASN A 32 -0.59 -10.98 -4.06
N PHE A 33 -0.78 -11.68 -2.95
CA PHE A 33 -1.79 -12.73 -2.85
C PHE A 33 -3.21 -12.19 -3.09
N ALA A 34 -3.54 -11.01 -2.56
CA ALA A 34 -4.85 -10.37 -2.78
C ALA A 34 -5.09 -10.03 -4.25
N ILE A 35 -4.10 -9.45 -4.93
CA ILE A 35 -4.15 -9.11 -6.36
C ILE A 35 -4.38 -10.37 -7.21
N GLU A 36 -3.76 -11.48 -6.84
CA GLU A 36 -3.84 -12.72 -7.60
C GLU A 36 -5.10 -13.55 -7.29
N ASN A 37 -5.56 -13.56 -6.03
CA ASN A 37 -6.46 -14.60 -5.53
C ASN A 37 -7.68 -14.11 -4.76
N SER A 38 -7.80 -12.82 -4.42
CA SER A 38 -8.87 -12.38 -3.49
C SER A 38 -10.28 -12.60 -4.04
N ASN A 39 -10.48 -12.57 -5.37
CA ASN A 39 -11.75 -12.91 -6.02
C ASN A 39 -12.97 -12.27 -5.33
N TYR A 40 -12.97 -10.94 -5.20
CA TYR A 40 -14.00 -10.12 -4.53
C TYR A 40 -14.09 -10.27 -2.99
N LYS A 41 -13.31 -11.17 -2.37
CA LYS A 41 -13.29 -11.36 -0.92
C LYS A 41 -12.27 -10.44 -0.27
N PHE A 42 -12.65 -9.84 0.85
CA PHE A 42 -11.72 -9.08 1.66
C PHE A 42 -10.76 -10.02 2.40
N ILE A 43 -9.49 -9.66 2.36
CA ILE A 43 -8.46 -10.17 3.24
C ILE A 43 -8.20 -9.08 4.26
N GLU A 44 -8.46 -9.38 5.53
CA GLU A 44 -8.24 -8.45 6.63
C GLU A 44 -6.87 -8.69 7.26
N LEU A 45 -6.13 -7.60 7.47
CA LEU A 45 -4.85 -7.60 8.15
C LEU A 45 -5.02 -6.87 9.48
N PRO A 46 -5.35 -7.60 10.57
CA PRO A 46 -5.35 -7.01 11.90
C PRO A 46 -3.91 -6.67 12.32
N ASN A 47 -3.78 -5.67 13.19
CA ASN A 47 -2.49 -5.27 13.79
C ASN A 47 -1.42 -4.85 12.75
N LEU A 48 -1.86 -4.20 11.66
CA LEU A 48 -0.96 -3.68 10.62
C LEU A 48 -0.12 -2.49 11.10
N TYR A 49 -0.56 -1.82 12.17
CA TYR A 49 0.04 -0.62 12.72
C TYR A 49 0.75 -0.92 14.04
N ASP A 50 2.04 -0.62 14.13
CA ASP A 50 2.82 -0.79 15.37
C ASP A 50 2.38 0.19 16.47
N THR A 51 1.87 1.35 16.05
CA THR A 51 1.35 2.39 16.94
C THR A 51 0.05 2.91 16.39
N LEU A 52 -0.92 3.13 17.29
CA LEU A 52 -2.19 3.74 16.96
C LEU A 52 -2.12 5.23 17.30
N PRO A 53 -2.69 6.10 16.45
CA PRO A 53 -2.89 7.49 16.84
C PRO A 53 -3.88 7.53 18.01
N LYS A 54 -3.68 8.45 18.94
CA LYS A 54 -4.57 8.62 20.10
C LYS A 54 -5.99 9.02 19.67
N GLU A 55 -6.06 9.81 18.60
CA GLU A 55 -7.29 10.38 18.06
C GLU A 55 -7.39 10.06 16.57
N ILE A 56 -8.61 10.11 16.04
CA ILE A 56 -8.89 9.93 14.62
C ILE A 56 -8.26 11.08 13.84
N VAL A 57 -7.59 10.74 12.73
CA VAL A 57 -7.00 11.76 11.87
C VAL A 57 -8.11 12.56 11.17
N ASP A 58 -8.13 13.87 11.39
CA ASP A 58 -9.18 14.74 10.84
C ASP A 58 -9.06 14.90 9.32
N LYS A 59 -7.83 15.04 8.82
CA LYS A 59 -7.54 15.31 7.41
C LYS A 59 -7.16 14.03 6.65
N ASP A 60 -7.66 13.88 5.43
CA ASP A 60 -7.36 12.69 4.61
C ASP A 60 -5.92 12.66 4.09
N GLU A 61 -5.30 13.82 3.90
CA GLU A 61 -3.90 13.90 3.46
C GLU A 61 -2.93 13.31 4.48
N ASP A 62 -3.32 13.32 5.76
CA ASP A 62 -2.56 12.78 6.87
C ASP A 62 -2.86 11.27 7.09
N GLU A 63 -3.85 10.72 6.39
CA GLU A 63 -4.23 9.32 6.50
C GLU A 63 -3.22 8.41 5.78
N LYS A 64 -2.39 7.77 6.58
CA LYS A 64 -1.45 6.77 6.10
C LYS A 64 -2.12 5.40 6.10
N LEU A 65 -2.44 4.90 4.90
CA LEU A 65 -2.90 3.52 4.67
C LEU A 65 -1.74 2.68 4.12
N ILE A 66 -1.30 1.68 4.88
CA ILE A 66 -0.12 0.87 4.56
C ILE A 66 -0.36 0.07 3.27
N LEU A 67 -1.54 -0.54 3.10
CA LEU A 67 -1.83 -1.33 1.89
C LEU A 67 -1.92 -0.45 0.64
N VAL A 68 -2.46 0.77 0.78
CA VAL A 68 -2.49 1.78 -0.29
C VAL A 68 -1.09 2.17 -0.72
N GLN A 69 -0.15 2.38 0.21
CA GLN A 69 1.23 2.70 -0.14
C GLN A 69 1.92 1.56 -0.88
N ILE A 70 1.68 0.31 -0.45
CA ILE A 70 2.20 -0.87 -1.17
C ILE A 70 1.65 -0.94 -2.60
N LEU A 71 0.35 -0.68 -2.78
CA LEU A 71 -0.29 -0.66 -4.10
C LEU A 71 0.25 0.48 -4.98
N LYS A 72 0.41 1.69 -4.45
CA LYS A 72 1.02 2.83 -5.16
C LYS A 72 2.44 2.50 -5.64
N ASN A 73 3.26 1.87 -4.79
CA ASN A 73 4.60 1.41 -5.16
C ASN A 73 4.58 0.35 -6.26
N LYS A 74 3.45 -0.35 -6.45
CA LYS A 74 3.22 -1.32 -7.54
C LYS A 74 2.63 -0.68 -8.80
N GLY A 75 2.39 0.64 -8.81
CA GLY A 75 1.86 1.39 -9.93
C GLY A 75 0.33 1.44 -9.99
N PHE A 76 -0.36 1.23 -8.87
CA PHE A 76 -1.80 1.50 -8.78
C PHE A 76 -2.06 2.98 -8.49
N GLU A 77 -3.08 3.53 -9.14
CA GLU A 77 -3.53 4.91 -8.98
C GLU A 77 -4.87 4.96 -8.25
N VAL A 78 -5.09 5.96 -7.40
CA VAL A 78 -6.37 6.14 -6.71
C VAL A 78 -7.40 6.67 -7.70
N ILE A 79 -8.53 5.98 -7.83
CA ILE A 79 -9.63 6.35 -8.75
C ILE A 79 -10.88 6.81 -8.02
N ASP A 80 -11.05 6.40 -6.76
CA ASP A 80 -12.21 6.74 -5.94
C ASP A 80 -11.80 6.71 -4.46
N TRP A 81 -12.47 7.52 -3.66
CA TRP A 81 -12.24 7.59 -2.23
C TRP A 81 -13.51 7.99 -1.49
N GLY A 82 -13.65 7.53 -0.24
CA GLY A 82 -14.80 7.87 0.58
C GLY A 82 -14.55 7.65 2.07
N ARG A 83 -15.42 8.26 2.86
CA ARG A 83 -15.50 8.11 4.32
C ARG A 83 -16.88 7.59 4.68
N GLY A 84 -16.94 6.80 5.74
CA GLY A 84 -18.18 6.38 6.38
C GLY A 84 -17.98 6.11 7.86
N ASN A 85 -19.04 5.74 8.55
CA ASN A 85 -18.99 5.34 9.96
C ASN A 85 -19.21 3.83 10.05
N HIS A 86 -18.48 3.17 10.96
CA HIS A 86 -18.66 1.75 11.20
C HIS A 86 -19.79 1.53 12.24
N PRO A 87 -20.61 0.47 12.16
CA PRO A 87 -21.67 0.24 13.14
C PRO A 87 -21.17 0.10 14.59
N LEU A 88 -19.91 -0.31 14.77
CA LEU A 88 -19.24 -0.51 16.07
C LEU A 88 -18.11 0.51 16.34
N GLY A 89 -18.03 1.62 15.60
CA GLY A 89 -16.89 2.51 15.73
C GLY A 89 -16.87 3.69 14.76
N PRO A 90 -15.91 4.60 14.91
CA PRO A 90 -16.17 5.99 14.59
C PRO A 90 -15.92 6.31 13.11
N ARG A 91 -15.07 5.56 12.40
CA ARG A 91 -14.72 5.90 11.00
C ARG A 91 -14.21 4.72 10.20
N THR A 92 -14.70 4.63 8.96
CA THR A 92 -14.17 3.79 7.88
C THR A 92 -13.69 4.70 6.77
N ILE A 93 -12.52 4.42 6.23
CA ILE A 93 -11.97 5.08 5.04
C ILE A 93 -11.90 4.03 3.94
N VAL A 94 -12.39 4.36 2.75
CA VAL A 94 -12.42 3.46 1.60
C VAL A 94 -11.68 4.12 0.45
N LEU A 95 -10.69 3.43 -0.12
CA LEU A 95 -10.02 3.85 -1.35
C LEU A 95 -10.16 2.75 -2.39
N LYS A 96 -10.49 3.13 -3.61
CA LYS A 96 -10.36 2.26 -4.78
C LYS A 96 -9.16 2.69 -5.60
N LEU A 97 -8.35 1.73 -5.97
CA LEU A 97 -7.17 1.93 -6.77
C LEU A 97 -7.21 1.05 -8.01
N LYS A 98 -6.65 1.52 -9.12
CA LYS A 98 -6.62 0.81 -10.38
C LYS A 98 -5.23 0.74 -10.96
N LYS A 99 -4.90 -0.39 -11.57
CA LYS A 99 -3.74 -0.59 -12.44
C LYS A 99 -4.14 -1.51 -13.57
N ASP A 100 -4.00 -1.06 -14.81
CA ASP A 100 -4.38 -1.82 -16.00
C ASP A 100 -5.82 -2.37 -15.87
N TYR A 101 -5.96 -3.69 -15.93
CA TYR A 101 -7.21 -4.44 -15.78
C TYR A 101 -7.44 -4.92 -14.34
N CYS A 102 -6.82 -4.32 -13.33
CA CYS A 102 -6.96 -4.70 -11.93
C CYS A 102 -7.44 -3.52 -11.08
N GLU A 103 -8.51 -3.72 -10.33
CA GLU A 103 -9.05 -2.76 -9.37
C GLU A 103 -8.99 -3.36 -7.97
N CYS A 104 -8.43 -2.62 -7.02
CA CYS A 104 -8.34 -2.99 -5.62
C CYS A 104 -9.09 -1.98 -4.76
N GLU A 105 -9.81 -2.46 -3.75
CA GLU A 105 -10.49 -1.65 -2.76
C GLU A 105 -9.87 -1.92 -1.40
N VAL A 106 -9.38 -0.86 -0.77
CA VAL A 106 -8.78 -0.89 0.55
C VAL A 106 -9.70 -0.15 1.52
N HIS A 107 -9.99 -0.79 2.64
CA HIS A 107 -10.68 -0.16 3.75
C HIS A 107 -9.72 -0.04 4.91
N LYS A 108 -9.71 1.12 5.56
CA LYS A 108 -9.19 1.29 6.91
C LYS A 108 -10.37 1.44 7.86
N MET A 109 -10.37 0.67 8.93
CA MET A 109 -11.42 0.69 9.96
C MET A 109 -10.79 1.08 11.28
N TYR A 110 -11.37 2.09 11.92
CA TYR A 110 -11.04 2.47 13.28
C TYR A 110 -12.07 1.90 14.25
N TYR A 111 -11.58 1.45 15.39
CA TYR A 111 -12.41 0.97 16.49
C TYR A 111 -12.18 1.86 17.71
N SER A 112 -13.29 2.39 18.25
CA SER A 112 -13.34 3.08 19.54
C SER A 112 -14.36 2.38 20.43
N SER A 113 -14.27 2.62 21.74
CA SER A 113 -15.24 2.08 22.69
C SER A 113 -16.22 3.16 23.13
N ASP A 114 -17.42 2.77 23.55
CA ASP A 114 -18.38 3.72 24.15
C ASP A 114 -17.84 4.34 25.45
N HIS A 115 -16.89 3.66 26.12
CA HIS A 115 -16.26 4.13 27.34
C HIS A 115 -15.25 5.27 27.08
N PHE A 116 -14.62 5.28 25.90
CA PHE A 116 -13.66 6.29 25.47
C PHE A 116 -13.96 6.73 24.03
N PRO A 117 -15.01 7.56 23.82
CA PRO A 117 -15.39 8.01 22.50
C PRO A 117 -14.27 8.86 21.88
N GLY A 118 -13.85 8.50 20.68
CA GLY A 118 -12.76 9.19 19.97
C GLY A 118 -11.36 8.60 20.18
N GLU A 119 -11.16 7.78 21.23
CA GLU A 119 -9.91 7.04 21.40
C GLU A 119 -9.89 5.79 20.52
N ILE A 120 -8.83 5.66 19.73
CA ILE A 120 -8.63 4.49 18.87
C ILE A 120 -7.85 3.43 19.66
N TYR A 121 -8.51 2.31 19.95
CA TYR A 121 -7.84 1.15 20.56
C TYR A 121 -7.43 0.09 19.53
N MET A 122 -8.00 0.14 18.32
CA MET A 122 -7.63 -0.75 17.22
C MET A 122 -7.84 -0.07 15.87
N ALA A 123 -6.93 -0.34 14.93
CA ALA A 123 -7.11 -0.01 13.52
C ALA A 123 -6.75 -1.22 12.66
N THR A 124 -7.59 -1.53 11.68
CA THR A 124 -7.34 -2.61 10.72
C THR A 124 -7.42 -2.08 9.30
N GLU A 125 -6.68 -2.74 8.40
CA GLU A 125 -6.91 -2.57 6.97
C GLU A 125 -7.35 -3.89 6.36
N ARG A 126 -8.23 -3.80 5.37
CA ARG A 126 -8.62 -4.94 4.54
C ARG A 126 -8.57 -4.57 3.08
N ILE A 127 -8.20 -5.53 2.26
CA ILE A 127 -8.02 -5.37 0.82
C ILE A 127 -8.82 -6.44 0.08
N ARG A 128 -9.48 -6.05 -1.01
CA ARG A 128 -9.95 -6.97 -2.06
C ARG A 128 -9.49 -6.43 -3.41
N CYS A 129 -9.26 -7.31 -4.36
CA CYS A 129 -8.89 -6.97 -5.72
C CYS A 129 -9.71 -7.77 -6.72
N ILE A 130 -9.90 -7.19 -7.89
CA ILE A 130 -10.71 -7.72 -8.98
C ILE A 130 -9.93 -7.49 -10.26
N LYS A 131 -9.70 -8.55 -11.02
CA LYS A 131 -9.25 -8.44 -12.41
C LYS A 131 -10.50 -8.23 -13.27
N ALA A 132 -10.58 -7.13 -14.01
CA ALA A 132 -11.56 -6.95 -15.05
C ALA A 132 -11.46 -8.16 -15.99
N SER A 133 -12.57 -8.87 -16.16
CA SER A 133 -12.66 -9.96 -17.13
C SER A 133 -12.54 -9.36 -18.52
N ASN A 134 -11.53 -9.78 -19.28
CA ASN A 134 -11.52 -9.61 -20.73
C ASN A 134 -12.61 -10.48 -21.36
#